data_AF-A0A2H6ELH0-F1
#
_entry.id   AF-A0A2H6ELH0-F1
#
_cell.length_a   1.000
_cell.length_b   1.000
_cell.length_c   1.000
_cell.angle_alpha   90.00
_cell.angle_beta   90.00
_cell.angle_gamma   90.00
#
_symmetry.space_group_name_H-M   'P 1'
#
loop_
_entity.id
_entity.type
_entity.pdbx_description
1 polymer ?
#
loop_
_entity_poly.entity_id
_entity_poly.type
_entity_poly.pdbx_seq_one_letter_code
_entity_poly.pdbx_strand_id
1 'polypeptide(L)'
;MKMDKIIFILSFFLILAVSSNIFAQEEQHKKMSPELEAWMNYMMPGQMQKMLEKHVGKWKTVNKFWQYPGVEPMVSEGTAEYEMILGGRYLKGVYHGTMMNQPFKGMSLDAYDNAIGKFKSIWIG
;
A
#
# COMPACT_ATOMS: atom_id res chain seq x y z
N MET A 1 39.91 27.38 -48.83
CA MET A 1 38.96 27.76 -47.77
C MET A 1 39.78 28.25 -46.57
N LYS A 2 39.52 29.45 -46.01
CA LYS A 2 40.32 29.99 -44.89
C LYS A 2 40.16 29.13 -43.63
N MET A 3 41.25 28.91 -42.89
CA MET A 3 41.32 28.05 -41.69
C MET A 3 40.24 28.37 -40.65
N ASP A 4 39.88 29.65 -40.52
CA ASP A 4 38.84 30.14 -39.60
C ASP A 4 37.44 29.57 -39.91
N LYS A 5 37.12 29.34 -41.19
CA LYS A 5 35.84 28.72 -41.60
C LYS A 5 35.78 27.24 -41.24
N ILE A 6 36.92 26.54 -41.25
CA ILE A 6 37.00 25.12 -40.88
C ILE A 6 36.78 24.95 -39.37
N ILE A 7 37.43 25.81 -38.57
CA ILE A 7 37.26 25.84 -37.12
C ILE A 7 35.80 26.12 -36.75
N PHE A 8 35.16 27.08 -37.42
CA PHE A 8 33.75 27.41 -37.14
C PHE A 8 32.79 26.26 -37.46
N ILE A 9 33.01 25.56 -38.57
CA ILE A 9 32.20 24.40 -38.96
C ILE A 9 32.38 23.25 -37.97
N LEU A 10 33.61 22.95 -37.56
CA LEU A 10 33.89 21.89 -36.58
C LEU A 10 33.26 22.18 -35.21
N SER A 11 33.35 23.42 -34.73
CA SER A 11 32.71 23.84 -33.49
C SER A 11 31.18 23.72 -33.56
N PHE A 12 30.57 24.06 -34.70
CA PHE A 12 29.14 23.94 -34.91
C PHE A 12 28.67 22.47 -34.91
N PHE A 13 29.42 21.58 -35.57
CA PHE A 13 29.15 20.14 -35.55
C PHE A 13 29.30 19.54 -34.15
N LEU A 14 30.29 19.99 -33.38
CA LEU A 14 30.48 19.54 -32.00
C LEU A 14 29.30 19.96 -31.09
N ILE A 15 28.81 21.19 -31.25
CA ILE A 15 27.66 21.70 -30.48
C ILE A 15 26.39 20.91 -30.84
N LEU A 16 26.15 20.62 -32.12
CA LEU A 16 25.02 19.79 -32.56
C LEU A 16 25.08 18.34 -32.05
N ALA A 17 26.29 17.76 -32.00
CA ALA A 17 26.48 16.43 -31.44
C ALA A 17 26.22 16.42 -29.92
N VAL A 18 26.62 17.47 -29.19
CA VAL A 18 26.36 17.57 -27.75
C VAL A 18 24.87 17.81 -27.47
N SER A 19 24.19 18.69 -28.23
CA SER A 19 22.78 19.00 -28.00
C SER A 19 21.83 17.84 -28.31
N SER A 20 22.14 17.03 -29.33
CA SER A 20 21.36 15.82 -29.67
C SER A 20 21.44 14.74 -28.57
N ASN A 21 22.61 14.55 -27.95
CA ASN A 21 22.76 13.64 -26.82
C ASN A 21 21.97 14.11 -25.58
N ILE A 22 21.97 15.43 -25.31
CA ILE A 22 21.17 16.01 -24.21
C ILE A 22 19.68 15.78 -24.44
N PHE A 23 19.19 16.00 -25.66
CA PHE A 23 17.78 15.77 -26.01
C PHE A 23 17.36 14.30 -25.87
N ALA A 24 18.20 13.36 -26.32
CA ALA A 24 17.94 11.92 -26.19
C ALA A 24 17.93 11.45 -24.72
N GLN A 25 18.81 12.02 -23.89
CA GLN A 25 18.87 11.72 -22.46
C GLN A 25 17.66 12.28 -21.70
N GLU A 26 17.15 13.46 -22.09
CA GLU A 26 15.93 14.05 -21.51
C GLU A 26 14.67 13.21 -21.83
N GLU A 27 14.58 12.67 -23.05
CA GLU A 27 13.45 11.83 -23.46
C GLU A 27 13.42 10.47 -22.72
N GLN A 28 14.58 9.87 -22.48
CA GLN A 28 14.71 8.66 -21.66
C GLN A 28 14.34 8.89 -20.19
N HIS A 29 14.73 10.04 -19.61
CA HIS A 29 14.36 10.38 -18.24
C HIS A 29 12.87 10.70 -18.05
N LYS A 30 12.16 11.12 -19.11
CA LYS A 30 10.72 11.40 -19.07
C LYS A 30 9.84 10.14 -19.08
N LYS A 31 10.32 9.02 -19.62
CA LYS A 31 9.57 7.76 -19.61
C LYS A 31 9.84 6.99 -18.33
N MET A 32 8.92 7.14 -17.38
CA MET A 32 8.82 6.27 -16.22
C MET A 32 8.88 4.80 -16.67
N SER A 33 9.74 3.99 -16.04
CA SER A 33 9.86 2.59 -16.42
C SER A 33 8.56 1.84 -16.12
N PRO A 34 8.20 0.78 -16.88
CA PRO A 34 7.01 -0.02 -16.61
C PRO A 34 6.94 -0.57 -15.17
N GLU A 35 8.09 -0.88 -14.58
CA GLU A 35 8.20 -1.37 -13.20
C GLU A 35 7.81 -0.29 -12.19
N LEU A 36 8.23 0.96 -12.43
CA LEU A 36 7.90 2.08 -11.56
C LEU A 36 6.41 2.43 -11.65
N GLU A 37 5.82 2.37 -12.85
CA GLU A 37 4.38 2.57 -13.04
C GLU A 37 3.56 1.48 -12.33
N ALA A 38 3.94 0.21 -12.48
CA ALA A 38 3.30 -0.91 -11.79
C ALA A 38 3.40 -0.75 -10.26
N TRP A 39 4.57 -0.37 -9.76
CA TRP A 39 4.77 -0.11 -8.32
C TRP A 39 3.86 0.99 -7.81
N MET A 40 3.73 2.11 -8.54
CA MET A 40 2.81 3.19 -8.18
C MET A 40 1.36 2.71 -8.13
N ASN A 41 0.92 1.96 -9.14
CA ASN A 41 -0.43 1.41 -9.20
C ASN A 41 -0.71 0.45 -8.02
N TYR A 42 0.25 -0.39 -7.64
CA TYR A 42 0.09 -1.30 -6.50
C TYR A 42 -0.03 -0.57 -5.16
N MET A 43 0.53 0.64 -5.02
CA MET A 43 0.42 1.43 -3.80
C MET A 43 -0.86 2.26 -3.70
N MET A 44 -1.63 2.40 -4.78
CA MET A 44 -2.86 3.18 -4.77
C MET A 44 -4.03 2.37 -4.17
N PRO A 45 -4.74 2.89 -3.16
CA PRO A 45 -5.99 2.29 -2.70
C PRO A 45 -7.02 2.21 -3.83
N GLY A 46 -7.67 1.06 -3.96
CA GLY A 46 -8.71 0.79 -4.94
C GLY A 46 -10.03 0.37 -4.27
N GLN A 47 -10.87 -0.32 -5.04
CA GLN A 47 -12.20 -0.74 -4.58
C GLN A 47 -12.15 -1.67 -3.36
N MET A 48 -11.13 -2.52 -3.26
CA MET A 48 -10.99 -3.49 -2.17
C MET A 48 -10.60 -2.81 -0.85
N GLN A 49 -9.76 -1.77 -0.89
CA GLN A 49 -9.45 -0.94 0.27
C GLN A 49 -10.68 -0.11 0.69
N LYS A 50 -11.46 0.39 -0.27
CA LYS A 50 -12.75 1.05 0.01
C LYS A 50 -13.77 0.11 0.66
N MET A 51 -13.67 -1.19 0.42
CA MET A 51 -14.47 -2.18 1.14
C MET A 51 -14.02 -2.30 2.61
N LEU A 52 -12.71 -2.26 2.88
CA LEU A 52 -12.18 -2.25 4.24
C LEU A 52 -12.63 -1.02 5.02
N GLU A 53 -12.63 0.16 4.39
CA GLU A 53 -13.10 1.43 4.97
C GLU A 53 -14.50 1.34 5.60
N LYS A 54 -15.38 0.47 5.09
CA LYS A 54 -16.74 0.29 5.64
C LYS A 54 -16.76 -0.25 7.07
N HIS A 55 -15.64 -0.81 7.54
CA HIS A 55 -15.50 -1.35 8.89
C HIS A 55 -15.00 -0.28 9.89
N VAL A 56 -14.56 0.88 9.41
CA VAL A 56 -14.07 1.97 10.28
C VAL A 56 -15.15 2.37 11.28
N GLY A 57 -14.75 2.48 12.54
CA GLY A 57 -15.65 2.86 13.62
C GLY A 57 -15.45 2.05 14.89
N LYS A 58 -16.36 2.27 15.84
CA LYS A 58 -16.37 1.60 17.14
C LYS A 58 -17.50 0.57 17.17
N TRP A 59 -17.15 -0.62 17.62
CA TRP A 59 -18.03 -1.78 17.59
C TRP A 59 -18.11 -2.42 18.97
N LYS A 60 -19.30 -2.90 19.32
CA LYS A 60 -19.47 -3.87 20.39
C LYS A 60 -19.24 -5.26 19.80
N THR A 61 -18.43 -6.08 20.47
CA THR A 61 -18.18 -7.47 20.06
C THR A 61 -18.85 -8.43 21.02
N VAL A 62 -19.34 -9.55 20.47
CA VAL A 62 -19.92 -10.66 21.24
C VAL A 62 -19.27 -11.94 20.73
N ASN A 63 -18.42 -12.54 21.56
CA ASN A 63 -17.71 -13.77 21.26
C ASN A 63 -18.45 -14.95 21.89
N LYS A 64 -18.56 -16.03 21.13
CA LYS A 64 -19.13 -17.29 21.60
C LYS A 64 -18.09 -18.39 21.42
N PHE A 65 -17.76 -19.08 22.49
CA PHE A 65 -16.75 -20.14 22.52
C PHE A 65 -17.37 -21.46 22.97
N TRP A 66 -17.22 -22.50 22.15
CA TRP A 66 -17.67 -23.85 22.46
C TRP A 66 -16.48 -24.70 22.91
N GLN A 67 -16.53 -25.20 24.14
CA GLN A 67 -15.47 -26.06 24.66
C GLN A 67 -15.52 -27.46 24.05
N TYR A 68 -16.73 -27.97 23.75
CA TYR A 68 -16.98 -29.26 23.13
C TYR A 68 -18.14 -29.15 22.13
N PRO A 69 -18.23 -30.04 21.12
CA PRO A 69 -19.41 -30.15 20.29
C PRO A 69 -20.66 -30.47 21.14
N GLY A 70 -21.76 -29.74 20.94
CA GLY A 70 -23.06 -30.05 21.57
C GLY A 70 -23.33 -29.43 22.94
N VAL A 71 -22.43 -28.61 23.50
CA VAL A 71 -22.69 -27.82 24.71
C VAL A 71 -23.05 -26.37 24.38
N GLU A 72 -23.67 -25.67 25.33
CA GLU A 72 -23.91 -24.22 25.20
C GLU A 72 -22.59 -23.43 25.16
N PRO A 73 -22.49 -22.37 24.35
CA PRO A 73 -21.29 -21.55 24.29
C PRO A 73 -21.09 -20.73 25.55
N MET A 74 -19.83 -20.56 25.94
CA MET A 74 -19.44 -19.44 26.77
C MET A 74 -19.54 -18.16 25.95
N VAL A 75 -20.24 -17.15 26.48
CA VAL A 75 -20.41 -15.85 25.83
C VAL A 75 -19.54 -14.82 26.55
N SER A 76 -18.78 -14.03 25.80
CA SER A 76 -18.10 -12.85 26.33
C SER A 76 -18.33 -11.63 25.44
N GLU A 77 -18.32 -10.46 26.06
CA GLU A 77 -18.47 -9.18 25.35
C GLU A 77 -17.16 -8.40 25.35
N GLY A 78 -17.01 -7.53 24.38
CA GLY A 78 -15.88 -6.63 24.26
C GLY A 78 -16.16 -5.45 23.35
N THR A 79 -15.10 -4.74 23.00
CA THR A 79 -15.13 -3.63 22.04
C THR A 79 -14.03 -3.82 21.00
N ALA A 80 -14.29 -3.28 19.81
CA ALA A 80 -13.29 -3.14 18.76
C ALA A 80 -13.36 -1.73 18.17
N GLU A 81 -12.20 -1.14 17.88
CA GLU A 81 -12.09 0.12 17.16
C GLU A 81 -11.26 -0.10 15.91
N TYR A 82 -11.81 0.29 14.76
CA TYR A 82 -11.13 0.17 13.48
C TYR A 82 -10.88 1.54 12.86
N GLU A 83 -9.68 1.70 12.32
CA GLU A 83 -9.29 2.88 11.55
C GLU A 83 -8.45 2.49 10.33
N MET A 84 -8.58 3.25 9.25
CA MET A 84 -7.66 3.14 8.13
C MET A 84 -6.36 3.87 8.45
N ILE A 85 -5.24 3.19 8.26
CA ILE A 85 -3.90 3.73 8.44
C ILE A 85 -3.12 3.67 7.12
N LEU A 86 -1.94 4.28 7.11
CA LEU A 86 -1.02 4.29 5.95
C LEU A 86 -1.71 4.78 4.67
N GLY A 87 -2.47 5.87 4.77
CA GLY A 87 -3.14 6.47 3.61
C GLY A 87 -4.22 5.59 2.97
N GLY A 88 -4.98 4.84 3.77
CA GLY A 88 -6.08 4.01 3.26
C GLY A 88 -5.66 2.63 2.76
N ARG A 89 -4.44 2.17 3.08
CA ARG A 89 -3.94 0.86 2.62
C ARG A 89 -4.19 -0.28 3.60
N TYR A 90 -4.24 0.02 4.89
CA TYR A 90 -4.42 -0.97 5.95
C TYR A 90 -5.55 -0.53 6.87
N LEU A 91 -6.39 -1.48 7.26
CA LEU A 91 -7.36 -1.34 8.33
C LEU A 91 -6.72 -1.90 9.61
N LYS A 92 -6.56 -1.05 10.61
CA LYS A 92 -6.09 -1.46 11.94
C LYS A 92 -7.28 -1.65 12.84
N GLY A 93 -7.44 -2.83 13.41
CA GLY A 93 -8.43 -3.11 14.46
C GLY A 93 -7.76 -3.22 15.82
N VAL A 94 -8.28 -2.54 16.85
CA VAL A 94 -7.83 -2.70 18.25
C VAL A 94 -8.97 -3.26 19.08
N TYR A 95 -8.72 -4.34 19.79
CA TYR A 95 -9.74 -5.14 20.48
C TYR A 95 -9.48 -5.13 21.98
N HIS A 96 -10.56 -5.01 22.74
CA HIS A 96 -10.57 -5.13 24.20
C HIS A 96 -11.71 -6.04 24.61
N GLY A 97 -11.48 -6.94 25.55
CA GLY A 97 -12.55 -7.79 26.05
C GLY A 97 -12.11 -8.69 27.18
N THR A 98 -12.92 -9.70 27.43
CA THR A 98 -12.62 -10.74 28.42
C THR A 98 -12.77 -12.11 27.76
N MET A 99 -11.82 -13.01 28.00
CA MET A 99 -11.89 -14.40 27.56
C MET A 99 -11.59 -15.30 28.76
N MET A 100 -12.47 -16.27 29.04
CA MET A 100 -12.36 -17.13 30.24
C MET A 100 -12.12 -16.33 31.54
N ASN A 101 -12.87 -15.24 31.72
CA ASN A 101 -12.76 -14.30 32.85
C ASN A 101 -11.42 -13.54 32.98
N GLN A 102 -10.53 -13.62 31.98
CA GLN A 102 -9.28 -12.87 31.93
C GLN A 102 -9.36 -11.73 30.92
N PRO A 103 -8.81 -10.54 31.21
CA PRO A 103 -8.72 -9.45 30.24
C PRO A 103 -7.92 -9.87 29.00
N PHE A 104 -8.42 -9.48 27.84
CA PHE A 104 -7.79 -9.70 26.55
C PHE A 104 -7.64 -8.38 25.81
N LYS A 105 -6.48 -8.18 25.20
CA LYS A 105 -6.23 -7.12 24.24
C LYS A 105 -5.57 -7.71 23.02
N GLY A 106 -5.96 -7.22 21.85
CA GLY A 106 -5.29 -7.61 20.61
C GLY A 106 -5.46 -6.57 19.54
N MET A 107 -4.75 -6.78 18.44
CA MET A 107 -4.75 -5.90 17.29
C MET A 107 -4.74 -6.71 15.99
N SER A 108 -5.50 -6.27 15.00
CA SER A 108 -5.42 -6.77 13.63
C SER A 108 -4.84 -5.70 12.70
N LEU A 109 -4.12 -6.16 11.68
CA LEU A 109 -3.76 -5.37 10.51
C LEU A 109 -4.26 -6.11 9.27
N ASP A 110 -5.30 -5.55 8.66
CA ASP A 110 -5.99 -6.10 7.51
C ASP A 110 -5.71 -5.23 6.28
N ALA A 111 -5.38 -5.84 5.16
CA ALA A 111 -5.08 -5.12 3.92
C ALA A 111 -5.47 -5.93 2.69
N TYR A 112 -5.56 -5.25 1.56
CA TYR A 112 -5.62 -5.87 0.24
C TYR A 112 -4.33 -5.57 -0.52
N ASP A 113 -3.65 -6.62 -0.95
CA ASP A 113 -2.44 -6.54 -1.76
C ASP A 113 -2.83 -6.44 -3.25
N ASN A 114 -2.61 -5.27 -3.84
CA ASN A 114 -2.94 -5.00 -5.23
C ASN A 114 -2.04 -5.75 -6.24
N ALA A 115 -0.83 -6.16 -5.85
CA ALA A 115 0.09 -6.85 -6.75
C ALA A 115 -0.33 -8.31 -6.98
N ILE A 116 -0.80 -8.98 -5.92
CA ILE A 116 -1.23 -10.39 -5.99
C ILE A 116 -2.75 -10.59 -5.94
N GLY A 117 -3.51 -9.52 -5.70
CA GLY A 117 -4.98 -9.55 -5.64
C GLY A 117 -5.54 -10.35 -4.46
N LYS A 118 -4.95 -10.22 -3.26
CA LYS A 118 -5.37 -11.00 -2.07
C LYS A 118 -5.51 -10.15 -0.83
N PHE A 119 -6.47 -10.50 0.02
CA PHE A 119 -6.52 -10.01 1.40
C PHE A 119 -5.43 -10.65 2.24
N LYS A 120 -4.84 -9.84 3.12
CA LYS A 120 -3.87 -10.24 4.13
C LYS A 120 -4.36 -9.74 5.47
N SER A 121 -4.21 -10.58 6.49
CA SER A 121 -4.55 -10.27 7.87
C SER A 121 -3.41 -10.75 8.74
N ILE A 122 -2.98 -9.91 9.67
CA ILE A 122 -2.07 -10.30 10.75
C ILE A 122 -2.77 -10.01 12.07
N TRP A 123 -2.77 -11.01 12.95
CA TRP A 123 -3.25 -10.87 14.32
C TRP A 123 -2.07 -10.75 15.29
N ILE A 124 -2.20 -9.85 16.26
CA ILE A 124 -1.25 -9.63 17.34
C ILE A 124 -2.04 -9.70 18.65
N GLY A 125 -1.64 -10.60 19.55
CA GLY A 125 -2.30 -10.82 20.85
C GLY A 125 -1.32 -11.29 21.91
#